data_AF-A0A8T5RK90-F1
#
_entry.id   AF-A0A8T5RK90-F1
#
_cell.length_a   1.000
_cell.length_b   1.000
_cell.length_c   1.000
_cell.angle_alpha   90.00
_cell.angle_beta   90.00
_cell.angle_gamma   90.00
#
_symmetry.space_group_name_H-M   'P 1'
#
loop_
_entity.id
_entity.type
_entity.pdbx_description
1 polymer ?
#
loop_
_entity_poly.entity_id
_entity_poly.type
_entity_poly.pdbx_seq_one_letter_code
_entity_poly.pdbx_strand_id
1 'polypeptide(L)'
;YPKGIWLPECAYRPREFKNGYVRESIDYWLNNSGIKYFFIDSHGITDAELLEQKNKIGLNTNFGYSLETGVSVFGRNKITSSKVWDATVGYPGNGAYMEFHKKDHESGHYYWRITDKKKGNNEKELYNVEIAQKRVRLDANHFISVLESEMDKFQKDHSVEGLILSPYDFELYGHWWKEGIDWLKNIFELIYKHEGIKMITISDYISKYKERFSVIKMKESSWGKGGHFEVWKNPEHGWIWPYINNSMKQFEEVLSKILNPNQWEERILKQMARELLLMEGSDWPFLLYTKQAKEYANKRFHSHHQRFNKLLWAAKDFNDKNRISIEFLEEVESIDSCFQELNLDNFKQRTY
;
A
#
# COMPACT_ATOMS: atom_id res chain seq x y z
N TYR A 1 -14.77 -10.96 -8.86
CA TYR A 1 -13.72 -10.95 -7.81
C TYR A 1 -12.47 -10.28 -8.35
N PRO A 2 -11.73 -9.53 -7.50
CA PRO A 2 -10.46 -8.90 -7.90
C PRO A 2 -9.43 -9.96 -8.29
N LYS A 3 -8.64 -9.68 -9.34
CA LYS A 3 -7.55 -10.56 -9.78
C LYS A 3 -6.21 -10.19 -9.15
N GLY A 4 -6.01 -8.93 -8.78
CA GLY A 4 -4.78 -8.42 -8.18
C GLY A 4 -5.04 -7.74 -6.84
N ILE A 5 -3.99 -7.64 -6.03
CA ILE A 5 -4.02 -6.92 -4.75
C ILE A 5 -2.78 -6.03 -4.61
N TRP A 6 -2.96 -4.87 -4.00
CA TRP A 6 -1.87 -4.10 -3.42
C TRP A 6 -1.69 -4.55 -1.97
N LEU A 7 -0.58 -5.20 -1.66
CA LEU A 7 -0.27 -5.50 -0.26
C LEU A 7 0.01 -4.19 0.46
N PRO A 8 -0.56 -3.95 1.66
CA PRO A 8 -0.21 -2.78 2.46
C PRO A 8 1.31 -2.67 2.56
N GLU A 9 1.85 -1.54 2.11
CA GLU A 9 3.27 -1.24 2.13
C GLU A 9 4.18 -2.18 1.32
N CYS A 10 3.59 -2.91 0.36
CA CYS A 10 4.25 -4.02 -0.31
C CYS A 10 4.88 -4.99 0.71
N ALA A 11 4.31 -5.13 1.91
CA ALA A 11 4.90 -5.93 2.97
C ALA A 11 4.65 -7.42 2.70
N TYR A 12 5.72 -8.16 2.40
CA TYR A 12 5.68 -9.59 2.13
C TYR A 12 6.55 -10.36 3.12
N ARG A 13 6.07 -11.55 3.48
CA ARG A 13 6.82 -12.52 4.30
C ARG A 13 6.62 -13.95 3.76
N PRO A 14 7.71 -14.72 3.57
CA PRO A 14 7.62 -16.14 3.23
C PRO A 14 7.15 -16.97 4.43
N ARG A 15 6.81 -18.25 4.21
CA ARG A 15 6.40 -19.19 5.25
C ARG A 15 7.45 -19.23 6.38
N GLU A 16 7.01 -19.11 7.63
CA GLU A 16 7.89 -19.13 8.81
C GLU A 16 7.38 -20.15 9.85
N PHE A 17 8.30 -20.79 10.56
CA PHE A 17 7.99 -21.57 11.76
C PHE A 17 8.39 -20.75 12.98
N LYS A 18 7.44 -20.45 13.86
CA LYS A 18 7.67 -19.57 15.00
C LYS A 18 6.83 -20.01 16.20
N ASN A 19 7.46 -20.11 17.36
CA ASN A 19 6.83 -20.48 18.63
C ASN A 19 6.01 -21.79 18.57
N GLY A 20 6.48 -22.78 17.80
CA GLY A 20 5.79 -24.07 17.64
C GLY A 20 4.69 -24.08 16.57
N TYR A 21 4.42 -22.95 15.91
CA TYR A 21 3.37 -22.85 14.89
C TYR A 21 3.96 -22.52 13.52
N VAL A 22 3.35 -23.11 12.49
CA VAL A 22 3.60 -22.71 11.10
C VAL A 22 2.73 -21.51 10.80
N ARG A 23 3.35 -20.45 10.27
CA ARG A 23 2.64 -19.30 9.72
C ARG A 23 2.88 -19.26 8.22
N GLU A 24 1.84 -19.62 7.48
CA GLU A 24 1.87 -19.68 6.02
C GLU A 24 2.26 -18.34 5.38
N SER A 25 2.87 -18.40 4.21
CA SER A 25 3.35 -17.21 3.49
C SER A 25 2.20 -16.30 3.07
N ILE A 26 2.48 -15.02 2.79
CA ILE A 26 1.43 -14.10 2.35
C ILE A 26 0.76 -14.58 1.06
N ASP A 27 1.53 -15.09 0.10
CA ASP A 27 1.03 -15.57 -1.18
C ASP A 27 0.18 -16.86 -1.06
N TYR A 28 0.36 -17.67 -0.01
CA TYR A 28 -0.55 -18.78 0.30
C TYR A 28 -1.97 -18.25 0.55
N TRP A 29 -2.11 -17.20 1.37
CA TRP A 29 -3.41 -16.58 1.67
C TRP A 29 -4.01 -15.90 0.43
N LEU A 30 -3.18 -15.25 -0.38
CA LEU A 30 -3.61 -14.65 -1.64
C LEU A 30 -4.17 -15.70 -2.60
N ASN A 31 -3.45 -16.81 -2.80
CA ASN A 31 -3.86 -17.88 -3.71
C ASN A 31 -5.21 -18.49 -3.28
N ASN A 32 -5.35 -18.79 -1.98
CA ASN A 32 -6.58 -19.34 -1.41
C ASN A 32 -7.76 -18.36 -1.41
N SER A 33 -7.49 -17.07 -1.60
CA SER A 33 -8.51 -16.02 -1.78
C SER A 33 -8.81 -15.72 -3.26
N GLY A 34 -8.23 -16.49 -4.19
CA GLY A 34 -8.41 -16.32 -5.63
C GLY A 34 -7.61 -15.17 -6.26
N ILE A 35 -6.76 -14.49 -5.48
CA ILE A 35 -5.88 -13.43 -5.98
C ILE A 35 -4.77 -14.07 -6.82
N LYS A 36 -4.49 -13.45 -7.97
CA LYS A 36 -3.57 -13.96 -9.00
C LYS A 36 -2.26 -13.21 -9.05
N TYR A 37 -2.20 -11.97 -8.59
CA TYR A 37 -0.96 -11.22 -8.53
C TYR A 37 -0.92 -10.12 -7.48
N PHE A 38 0.28 -9.69 -7.14
CA PHE A 38 0.55 -8.53 -6.29
C PHE A 38 1.85 -7.83 -6.71
N PHE A 39 2.20 -6.77 -5.98
CA PHE A 39 3.35 -5.91 -6.26
C PHE A 39 4.32 -5.90 -5.08
N ILE A 40 5.60 -5.72 -5.38
CA ILE A 40 6.66 -5.64 -4.38
C ILE A 40 7.67 -4.55 -4.73
N ASP A 41 8.45 -4.09 -3.75
CA ASP A 41 9.63 -3.27 -4.04
C ASP A 41 10.69 -4.06 -4.81
N SER A 42 11.54 -3.35 -5.53
CA SER A 42 12.55 -3.91 -6.43
C SER A 42 13.40 -5.01 -5.79
N HIS A 43 13.83 -4.81 -4.53
CA HIS A 43 14.70 -5.76 -3.84
C HIS A 43 13.98 -7.08 -3.50
N GLY A 44 12.66 -7.07 -3.37
CA GLY A 44 11.86 -8.29 -3.22
C GLY A 44 12.00 -9.24 -4.41
N ILE A 45 12.34 -8.71 -5.60
CA ILE A 45 12.68 -9.51 -6.79
C ILE A 45 14.19 -9.73 -6.91
N THR A 46 15.01 -8.67 -6.79
CA THR A 46 16.45 -8.80 -7.07
C THR A 46 17.20 -9.66 -6.06
N ASP A 47 16.68 -9.79 -4.83
CA ASP A 47 17.32 -10.53 -3.74
C ASP A 47 16.66 -11.90 -3.50
N ALA A 48 15.69 -12.25 -4.36
CA ALA A 48 15.01 -13.54 -4.35
C ALA A 48 15.93 -14.68 -4.78
N GLU A 49 15.48 -15.91 -4.52
CA GLU A 49 16.11 -17.12 -5.02
C GLU A 49 15.36 -17.60 -6.27
N LEU A 50 16.09 -17.95 -7.33
CA LEU A 50 15.52 -18.53 -8.54
C LEU A 50 15.37 -20.03 -8.34
N LEU A 51 14.12 -20.53 -8.28
CA LEU A 51 13.84 -21.95 -8.08
C LEU A 51 13.71 -22.71 -9.39
N GLU A 52 13.05 -22.08 -10.37
CA GLU A 52 12.88 -22.64 -11.72
C GLU A 52 13.13 -21.55 -12.74
N GLN A 53 14.07 -21.79 -13.65
CA GLN A 53 14.43 -20.84 -14.70
C GLN A 53 13.73 -21.18 -16.02
N LYS A 54 12.72 -20.39 -16.41
CA LYS A 54 11.99 -20.58 -17.68
C LYS A 54 12.50 -19.71 -18.82
N ASN A 55 13.41 -18.77 -18.54
CA ASN A 55 13.97 -17.83 -19.50
C ASN A 55 15.39 -17.39 -19.08
N LYS A 56 16.07 -16.61 -19.93
CA LYS A 56 17.44 -16.11 -19.67
C LYS A 56 17.50 -14.71 -19.02
N ILE A 57 16.36 -14.19 -18.53
CA ILE A 57 16.24 -12.81 -18.04
C ILE A 57 16.94 -12.62 -16.69
N GLY A 58 16.98 -13.67 -15.85
CA GLY A 58 17.46 -13.56 -14.48
C GLY A 58 16.49 -12.79 -13.59
N LEU A 59 16.97 -12.26 -12.46
CA LEU A 59 16.17 -11.47 -11.51
C LEU A 59 16.31 -9.98 -11.77
N ASN A 60 15.26 -9.33 -12.25
CA ASN A 60 15.16 -7.88 -12.43
C ASN A 60 13.70 -7.43 -12.36
N THR A 61 13.45 -6.13 -12.42
CA THR A 61 12.11 -5.54 -12.22
C THR A 61 11.36 -5.29 -13.52
N ASN A 62 11.88 -5.77 -14.64
CA ASN A 62 11.37 -5.47 -15.99
C ASN A 62 10.60 -6.65 -16.59
N PHE A 63 10.25 -7.64 -15.75
CA PHE A 63 9.49 -8.83 -16.11
C PHE A 63 8.69 -9.35 -14.90
N GLY A 64 7.70 -10.21 -15.16
CA GLY A 64 6.91 -10.88 -14.13
C GLY A 64 7.51 -12.22 -13.70
N TYR A 65 7.21 -12.62 -12.45
CA TYR A 65 7.63 -13.90 -11.90
C TYR A 65 6.45 -14.64 -11.28
N SER A 66 6.57 -15.95 -11.10
CA SER A 66 5.61 -16.75 -10.33
C SER A 66 6.24 -17.16 -8.99
N LEU A 67 5.44 -17.22 -7.95
CA LEU A 67 5.81 -17.87 -6.69
C LEU A 67 5.41 -19.35 -6.73
N GLU A 68 5.94 -20.15 -5.80
CA GLU A 68 5.62 -21.59 -5.68
C GLU A 68 4.10 -21.85 -5.59
N THR A 69 3.35 -20.92 -4.99
CA THR A 69 1.88 -20.98 -4.89
C THR A 69 1.14 -20.74 -6.20
N GLY A 70 1.84 -20.29 -7.25
CA GLY A 70 1.29 -19.94 -8.57
C GLY A 70 0.79 -18.49 -8.70
N VAL A 71 0.87 -17.70 -7.63
CA VAL A 71 0.62 -16.25 -7.62
C VAL A 71 1.76 -15.54 -8.34
N SER A 72 1.44 -14.59 -9.21
CA SER A 72 2.43 -13.78 -9.91
C SER A 72 2.84 -12.54 -9.11
N VAL A 73 4.09 -12.11 -9.26
CA VAL A 73 4.64 -10.95 -8.56
C VAL A 73 5.42 -10.05 -9.52
N PHE A 74 5.35 -8.75 -9.27
CA PHE A 74 6.00 -7.70 -10.07
C PHE A 74 6.73 -6.71 -9.17
N GLY A 75 7.98 -6.42 -9.51
CA GLY A 75 8.81 -5.48 -8.76
C GLY A 75 8.69 -4.06 -9.30
N ARG A 76 8.66 -3.07 -8.39
CA ARG A 76 8.77 -1.65 -8.74
C ARG A 76 10.05 -1.38 -9.55
N ASN A 77 9.96 -0.61 -10.64
CA ASN A 77 11.15 -0.20 -11.39
C ASN A 77 11.86 0.98 -10.69
N LYS A 78 13.13 0.78 -10.30
CA LYS A 78 13.93 1.78 -9.58
C LYS A 78 14.15 3.06 -10.39
N ILE A 79 14.39 2.92 -11.69
CA ILE A 79 14.74 4.04 -12.57
C ILE A 79 13.55 4.99 -12.68
N THR A 80 12.37 4.50 -13.04
CA THR A 80 11.17 5.35 -13.09
C THR A 80 10.78 5.91 -11.73
N SER A 81 10.97 5.13 -10.65
CA SER A 81 10.70 5.60 -9.30
C SER A 81 11.56 6.82 -8.96
N SER A 82 12.87 6.77 -9.24
CA SER A 82 13.79 7.88 -8.95
C SER A 82 13.44 9.18 -9.69
N LYS A 83 12.87 9.10 -10.89
CA LYS A 83 12.50 10.31 -11.65
C LYS A 83 11.36 11.10 -11.05
N VAL A 84 10.55 10.47 -10.19
CA VAL A 84 9.36 11.09 -9.61
C VAL A 84 9.52 11.24 -8.09
N TRP A 85 9.94 10.20 -7.39
CA TRP A 85 10.02 10.16 -5.92
C TRP A 85 11.31 10.72 -5.31
N ASP A 86 12.35 10.97 -6.11
CA ASP A 86 13.60 11.48 -5.57
C ASP A 86 13.43 12.95 -5.13
N ALA A 87 13.56 13.20 -3.82
CA ALA A 87 13.40 14.52 -3.24
C ALA A 87 14.43 15.55 -3.74
N THR A 88 15.56 15.11 -4.30
CA THR A 88 16.63 15.96 -4.82
C THR A 88 16.47 16.24 -6.31
N VAL A 89 16.21 15.21 -7.13
CA VAL A 89 16.25 15.31 -8.60
C VAL A 89 14.93 14.96 -9.30
N GLY A 90 13.91 14.53 -8.58
CA GLY A 90 12.61 14.18 -9.15
C GLY A 90 11.85 15.38 -9.71
N TYR A 91 10.99 15.13 -10.72
CA TYR A 91 10.20 16.17 -11.38
C TYR A 91 9.38 17.04 -10.41
N PRO A 92 8.67 16.49 -9.40
CA PRO A 92 7.83 17.28 -8.50
C PRO A 92 8.57 18.43 -7.79
N GLY A 93 9.89 18.30 -7.62
CA GLY A 93 10.70 19.32 -6.98
C GLY A 93 11.16 20.45 -7.88
N ASN A 94 10.69 20.54 -9.13
CA ASN A 94 11.14 21.58 -10.05
C ASN A 94 10.71 22.98 -9.60
N GLY A 95 11.61 23.97 -9.71
CA GLY A 95 11.34 25.35 -9.31
C GLY A 95 10.16 26.02 -10.02
N ALA A 96 9.72 25.50 -11.17
CA ALA A 96 8.54 25.96 -11.90
C ALA A 96 7.20 25.53 -11.26
N TYR A 97 7.18 24.44 -10.49
CA TYR A 97 5.97 23.85 -9.95
C TYR A 97 5.51 24.51 -8.66
N MET A 98 4.24 24.33 -8.34
CA MET A 98 3.59 24.91 -7.16
C MET A 98 4.24 24.44 -5.85
N GLU A 99 4.45 25.38 -4.92
CA GLU A 99 5.05 25.11 -3.61
C GLU A 99 4.00 24.59 -2.62
N PHE A 100 4.08 23.30 -2.27
CA PHE A 100 3.14 22.65 -1.36
C PHE A 100 3.25 23.15 0.09
N HIS A 101 4.39 23.65 0.53
CA HIS A 101 4.59 24.07 1.92
C HIS A 101 4.22 25.53 2.19
N LYS A 102 3.92 26.32 1.15
CA LYS A 102 3.58 27.75 1.29
C LYS A 102 2.13 27.99 0.89
N LYS A 103 1.32 28.28 1.90
CA LYS A 103 -0.11 28.62 1.76
C LYS A 103 -0.33 30.05 2.18
N ASP A 104 -1.34 30.67 1.57
CA ASP A 104 -1.89 31.90 2.09
C ASP A 104 -2.59 31.62 3.44
N HIS A 105 -2.34 32.49 4.41
CA HIS A 105 -2.78 32.32 5.78
C HIS A 105 -4.29 32.51 5.98
N GLU A 106 -4.97 33.26 5.11
CA GLU A 106 -6.40 33.52 5.21
C GLU A 106 -7.20 32.46 4.44
N SER A 107 -6.87 32.27 3.16
CA SER A 107 -7.61 31.38 2.26
C SER A 107 -7.14 29.92 2.28
N GLY A 108 -5.92 29.66 2.75
CA GLY A 108 -5.30 28.34 2.65
C GLY A 108 -4.90 27.94 1.22
N HIS A 109 -5.04 28.84 0.24
CA HIS A 109 -4.70 28.58 -1.16
C HIS A 109 -3.19 28.72 -1.44
N TYR A 110 -2.77 28.15 -2.56
CA TYR A 110 -1.39 28.10 -3.02
C TYR A 110 -1.17 29.11 -4.15
N TYR A 111 -0.26 30.07 -3.95
CA TYR A 111 0.03 31.12 -4.94
C TYR A 111 1.49 31.20 -5.36
N TRP A 112 2.36 30.33 -4.83
CA TRP A 112 3.79 30.39 -5.04
C TRP A 112 4.32 29.14 -5.73
N ARG A 113 5.45 29.29 -6.41
CA ARG A 113 6.23 28.18 -6.98
C ARG A 113 7.43 27.84 -6.11
N ILE A 114 7.92 26.61 -6.22
CA ILE A 114 9.07 26.10 -5.48
C ILE A 114 10.29 27.02 -5.63
N THR A 115 10.45 27.67 -6.78
CA THR A 115 11.51 28.65 -7.08
C THR A 115 12.91 28.03 -7.09
N ASP A 116 13.40 27.68 -5.91
CA ASP A 116 14.58 26.88 -5.63
C ASP A 116 14.31 26.13 -4.31
N LYS A 117 14.75 24.88 -4.21
CA LYS A 117 14.61 24.07 -2.98
C LYS A 117 15.44 24.64 -1.82
N LYS A 118 16.49 25.41 -2.10
CA LYS A 118 17.37 26.03 -1.09
C LYS A 118 16.82 27.34 -0.53
N LYS A 119 15.86 27.96 -1.21
CA LYS A 119 15.26 29.23 -0.79
C LYS A 119 14.22 29.05 0.29
N GLY A 120 14.18 29.97 1.26
CA GLY A 120 13.15 29.99 2.30
C GLY A 120 11.79 30.43 1.77
N ASN A 121 10.73 30.26 2.58
CA ASN A 121 9.35 30.60 2.18
C ASN A 121 9.18 32.06 1.73
N ASN A 122 9.91 33.00 2.33
CA ASN A 122 9.82 34.42 2.00
C ASN A 122 10.43 34.77 0.63
N GLU A 123 11.26 33.90 0.08
CA GLU A 123 11.95 34.10 -1.21
C GLU A 123 11.28 33.35 -2.36
N LYS A 124 10.19 32.62 -2.09
CA LYS A 124 9.40 31.92 -3.10
C LYS A 124 8.63 32.93 -3.95
N GLU A 125 8.77 32.82 -5.26
CA GLU A 125 8.12 33.68 -6.24
C GLU A 125 6.68 33.22 -6.54
N LEU A 126 5.88 34.12 -7.14
CA LEU A 126 4.52 33.79 -7.55
C LEU A 126 4.50 32.67 -8.59
N TYR A 127 3.49 31.83 -8.48
CA TYR A 127 3.24 30.75 -9.41
C TYR A 127 2.89 31.28 -10.81
N ASN A 128 3.46 30.67 -11.84
CA ASN A 128 3.18 31.01 -13.24
C ASN A 128 2.75 29.76 -13.99
N VAL A 129 1.47 29.73 -14.37
CA VAL A 129 0.83 28.59 -15.04
C VAL A 129 1.51 28.24 -16.35
N GLU A 130 1.91 29.22 -17.16
CA GLU A 130 2.53 28.96 -18.46
C GLU A 130 3.90 28.32 -18.33
N ILE A 131 4.71 28.76 -17.36
CA ILE A 131 6.02 28.17 -17.08
C ILE A 131 5.85 26.73 -16.58
N ALA A 132 4.92 26.50 -15.65
CA ALA A 132 4.62 25.18 -15.14
C ALA A 132 4.16 24.23 -16.25
N GLN A 133 3.22 24.65 -17.09
CA GLN A 133 2.73 23.84 -18.23
C GLN A 133 3.83 23.51 -19.24
N LYS A 134 4.72 24.47 -19.56
CA LYS A 134 5.90 24.19 -20.39
C LYS A 134 6.79 23.14 -19.73
N ARG A 135 7.00 23.23 -18.41
CA ARG A 135 7.80 22.26 -17.66
C ARG A 135 7.16 20.87 -17.64
N VAL A 136 5.85 20.77 -17.45
CA VAL A 136 5.10 19.50 -17.53
C VAL A 136 5.39 18.77 -18.83
N ARG A 137 5.32 19.47 -19.97
CA ARG A 137 5.59 18.87 -21.29
C ARG A 137 7.02 18.36 -21.39
N LEU A 138 8.00 19.13 -20.90
CA LEU A 138 9.41 18.70 -20.90
C LEU A 138 9.64 17.48 -20.02
N ASP A 139 9.06 17.46 -18.82
CA ASP A 139 9.18 16.33 -17.89
C ASP A 139 8.47 15.08 -18.41
N ALA A 140 7.33 15.24 -19.07
CA ALA A 140 6.62 14.14 -19.71
C ALA A 140 7.44 13.53 -20.84
N ASN A 141 7.95 14.34 -21.77
CA ASN A 141 8.81 13.85 -22.86
C ASN A 141 10.07 13.16 -22.33
N HIS A 142 10.73 13.76 -21.33
CA HIS A 142 11.90 13.15 -20.73
C HIS A 142 11.58 11.81 -20.06
N PHE A 143 10.42 11.67 -19.41
CA PHE A 143 10.01 10.39 -18.84
C PHE A 143 9.77 9.34 -19.93
N ILE A 144 9.17 9.69 -21.07
CA ILE A 144 9.04 8.77 -22.21
C ILE A 144 10.41 8.29 -22.67
N SER A 145 11.39 9.19 -22.83
CA SER A 145 12.76 8.79 -23.20
C SER A 145 13.43 7.89 -22.16
N VAL A 146 13.10 8.04 -20.88
CA VAL A 146 13.55 7.11 -19.82
C VAL A 146 12.93 5.73 -20.00
N LEU A 147 11.62 5.66 -20.31
CA LEU A 147 10.94 4.38 -20.57
C LEU A 147 11.51 3.69 -21.82
N GLU A 148 11.74 4.44 -22.90
CA GLU A 148 12.34 3.94 -24.15
C GLU A 148 13.72 3.35 -23.88
N SER A 149 14.60 4.13 -23.26
CA SER A 149 15.97 3.69 -22.98
C SER A 149 16.02 2.43 -22.11
N GLU A 150 15.13 2.33 -21.13
CA GLU A 150 15.03 1.17 -20.25
C GLU A 150 14.51 -0.08 -20.99
N MET A 151 13.49 0.06 -21.84
CA MET A 151 12.96 -1.05 -22.63
C MET A 151 13.88 -1.47 -23.77
N ASP A 152 14.54 -0.54 -24.45
CA ASP A 152 15.51 -0.84 -25.50
C ASP A 152 16.69 -1.64 -24.95
N LYS A 153 17.19 -1.24 -23.78
CA LYS A 153 18.24 -1.99 -23.09
C LYS A 153 17.77 -3.40 -22.75
N PHE A 154 16.60 -3.52 -22.13
CA PHE A 154 16.04 -4.82 -21.76
C PHE A 154 15.80 -5.74 -22.98
N GLN A 155 15.24 -5.19 -24.05
CA GLN A 155 14.99 -5.90 -25.31
C GLN A 155 16.30 -6.34 -25.96
N LYS A 156 17.35 -5.49 -25.93
CA LYS A 156 18.67 -5.84 -26.45
C LYS A 156 19.31 -6.99 -25.66
N ASP A 157 19.18 -6.97 -24.34
CA ASP A 157 19.81 -7.96 -23.46
C ASP A 157 19.08 -9.31 -23.45
N HIS A 158 17.75 -9.32 -23.68
CA HIS A 158 16.93 -10.52 -23.47
C HIS A 158 16.05 -10.94 -24.65
N SER A 159 15.90 -10.09 -25.69
CA SER A 159 15.08 -10.35 -26.87
C SER A 159 13.61 -10.73 -26.55
N VAL A 160 13.05 -10.15 -25.49
CA VAL A 160 11.68 -10.36 -25.03
C VAL A 160 11.04 -9.05 -24.59
N GLU A 161 9.73 -8.91 -24.86
CA GLU A 161 8.97 -7.74 -24.43
C GLU A 161 8.93 -7.64 -22.90
N GLY A 162 9.49 -6.54 -22.39
CA GLY A 162 9.53 -6.25 -20.97
C GLY A 162 8.24 -5.62 -20.44
N LEU A 163 8.23 -5.35 -19.15
CA LEU A 163 7.20 -4.59 -18.44
C LEU A 163 7.88 -3.60 -17.50
N ILE A 164 7.56 -2.31 -17.61
CA ILE A 164 7.93 -1.34 -16.59
C ILE A 164 6.75 -1.15 -15.64
N LEU A 165 6.96 -1.44 -14.36
CA LEU A 165 6.00 -1.14 -13.30
C LEU A 165 6.44 0.10 -12.52
N SER A 166 5.63 1.14 -12.57
CA SER A 166 5.88 2.42 -11.89
C SER A 166 4.73 2.76 -10.93
N PRO A 167 4.70 2.16 -9.71
CA PRO A 167 3.68 2.45 -8.71
C PRO A 167 4.02 3.72 -7.93
N TYR A 168 3.01 4.55 -7.69
CA TYR A 168 3.11 5.80 -6.96
C TYR A 168 1.88 5.99 -6.08
N ASP A 169 2.04 6.67 -4.93
CA ASP A 169 0.89 7.06 -4.12
C ASP A 169 0.00 8.00 -4.91
N PHE A 170 -1.30 7.74 -4.88
CA PHE A 170 -2.24 8.46 -5.75
C PHE A 170 -2.28 9.96 -5.45
N GLU A 171 -2.18 10.34 -4.17
CA GLU A 171 -2.14 11.74 -3.72
C GLU A 171 -0.92 12.50 -4.22
N LEU A 172 0.11 11.82 -4.75
CA LEU A 172 1.21 12.49 -5.42
C LEU A 172 0.69 13.40 -6.53
N TYR A 173 -0.30 12.94 -7.30
CA TYR A 173 -0.79 13.64 -8.46
C TYR A 173 -1.94 14.58 -8.10
N GLY A 174 -1.68 15.89 -8.17
CA GLY A 174 -2.66 16.95 -7.97
C GLY A 174 -2.74 17.49 -6.53
N HIS A 175 -2.27 16.73 -5.54
CA HIS A 175 -2.16 17.18 -4.15
C HIS A 175 -0.72 17.55 -3.78
N TRP A 176 0.21 16.59 -3.67
CA TRP A 176 1.62 16.89 -3.37
C TRP A 176 2.33 17.57 -4.54
N TRP A 177 2.10 17.08 -5.76
CA TRP A 177 2.57 17.68 -7.00
C TRP A 177 1.37 18.18 -7.80
N LYS A 178 1.13 19.49 -7.77
CA LYS A 178 -0.10 20.08 -8.32
C LYS A 178 -0.31 19.77 -9.79
N GLU A 179 0.78 19.81 -10.56
CA GLU A 179 0.80 19.58 -12.00
C GLU A 179 0.87 18.09 -12.38
N GLY A 180 0.92 17.19 -11.39
CA GLY A 180 1.08 15.75 -11.62
C GLY A 180 -0.04 15.14 -12.47
N ILE A 181 -1.26 15.67 -12.39
CA ILE A 181 -2.38 15.21 -13.24
C ILE A 181 -2.16 15.60 -14.71
N ASP A 182 -1.72 16.83 -14.97
CA ASP A 182 -1.39 17.29 -16.32
C ASP A 182 -0.20 16.49 -16.88
N TRP A 183 0.78 16.17 -16.04
CA TRP A 183 1.89 15.31 -16.43
C TRP A 183 1.42 13.90 -16.80
N LEU A 184 0.59 13.25 -16.00
CA LEU A 184 0.01 11.93 -16.33
C LEU A 184 -0.76 11.96 -17.66
N LYS A 185 -1.56 13.01 -17.89
CA LYS A 185 -2.27 13.21 -19.16
C LYS A 185 -1.28 13.26 -20.33
N ASN A 186 -0.22 14.06 -20.23
CA ASN A 186 0.80 14.15 -21.28
C ASN A 186 1.50 12.79 -21.50
N ILE A 187 1.80 12.04 -20.44
CA ILE A 187 2.36 10.69 -20.57
C ILE A 187 1.43 9.78 -21.37
N PHE A 188 0.13 9.75 -21.06
CA PHE A 188 -0.83 8.92 -21.79
C PHE A 188 -0.96 9.33 -23.26
N GLU A 189 -1.01 10.63 -23.55
CA GLU A 189 -1.05 11.13 -24.94
C GLU A 189 0.22 10.80 -25.73
N LEU A 190 1.39 10.87 -25.08
CA LEU A 190 2.66 10.53 -25.71
C LEU A 190 2.77 9.01 -25.94
N ILE A 191 2.44 8.18 -24.95
CA ILE A 191 2.45 6.71 -25.10
C ILE A 191 1.46 6.26 -26.19
N TYR A 192 0.29 6.88 -26.29
CA TYR A 192 -0.69 6.54 -27.33
C TYR A 192 -0.13 6.71 -28.75
N LYS A 193 0.76 7.70 -28.96
CA LYS A 193 1.41 7.98 -30.24
C LYS A 193 2.75 7.25 -30.40
N HIS A 194 3.18 6.52 -29.38
CA HIS A 194 4.47 5.86 -29.35
C HIS A 194 4.41 4.47 -29.98
N GLU A 195 5.37 4.14 -30.85
CA GLU A 195 5.36 2.83 -31.53
C GLU A 195 5.91 1.70 -30.65
N GLY A 196 6.97 1.98 -29.88
CA GLY A 196 7.71 0.99 -29.09
C GLY A 196 7.23 0.74 -27.65
N ILE A 197 6.32 1.57 -27.13
CA ILE A 197 5.88 1.51 -25.73
C ILE A 197 4.36 1.49 -25.72
N LYS A 198 3.77 0.57 -24.97
CA LYS A 198 2.33 0.40 -24.86
C LYS A 198 1.93 0.25 -23.41
N MET A 199 0.77 0.81 -23.06
CA MET A 199 0.15 0.51 -21.77
C MET A 199 -0.56 -0.83 -21.83
N ILE A 200 -0.43 -1.62 -20.77
CA ILE A 200 -1.07 -2.92 -20.63
C ILE A 200 -1.54 -3.08 -19.19
N THR A 201 -2.70 -3.73 -18.98
CA THR A 201 -3.09 -4.13 -17.64
C THR A 201 -2.27 -5.33 -17.19
N ILE A 202 -2.01 -5.46 -15.89
CA ILE A 202 -1.25 -6.60 -15.37
C ILE A 202 -1.95 -7.93 -15.65
N SER A 203 -3.28 -7.96 -15.63
CA SER A 203 -4.04 -9.16 -15.98
C SER A 203 -3.82 -9.59 -17.44
N ASP A 204 -3.76 -8.65 -18.38
CA ASP A 204 -3.51 -8.94 -19.79
C ASP A 204 -2.05 -9.35 -20.01
N TYR A 205 -1.11 -8.73 -19.30
CA TYR A 205 0.30 -9.11 -19.34
C TYR A 205 0.50 -10.55 -18.84
N ILE A 206 -0.07 -10.91 -17.69
CA ILE A 206 -0.05 -12.29 -17.19
C ILE A 206 -0.64 -13.25 -18.22
N SER A 207 -1.79 -12.91 -18.80
CA SER A 207 -2.47 -13.78 -19.78
C SER A 207 -1.61 -14.08 -21.01
N LYS A 208 -0.72 -13.15 -21.39
CA LYS A 208 0.20 -13.29 -22.52
C LYS A 208 1.52 -13.99 -22.18
N TYR A 209 2.10 -13.71 -21.01
CA TYR A 209 3.50 -14.07 -20.73
C TYR A 209 3.71 -15.02 -19.55
N LYS A 210 2.67 -15.41 -18.80
CA LYS A 210 2.81 -16.23 -17.58
C LYS A 210 3.62 -17.52 -17.78
N GLU A 211 3.46 -18.20 -18.91
CA GLU A 211 4.21 -19.42 -19.22
C GLU A 211 5.73 -19.22 -19.26
N ARG A 212 6.18 -17.98 -19.51
CA ARG A 212 7.60 -17.60 -19.51
C ARG A 212 8.09 -17.15 -18.15
N PHE A 213 7.24 -17.01 -17.14
CA PHE A 213 7.64 -16.54 -15.81
C PHE A 213 8.43 -17.63 -15.09
N SER A 214 9.69 -17.33 -14.77
CA SER A 214 10.48 -18.14 -13.84
C SER A 214 9.82 -18.19 -12.47
N VAL A 215 10.05 -19.29 -11.73
CA VAL A 215 9.56 -19.45 -10.36
C VAL A 215 10.62 -18.96 -9.39
N ILE A 216 10.23 -18.08 -8.48
CA ILE A 216 11.13 -17.48 -7.48
C ILE A 216 10.62 -17.71 -6.07
N LYS A 217 11.56 -17.67 -5.11
CA LYS A 217 11.29 -17.63 -3.68
C LYS A 217 11.76 -16.30 -3.12
N MET A 218 10.80 -15.51 -2.67
CA MET A 218 11.05 -14.19 -2.11
C MET A 218 11.42 -14.28 -0.62
N LYS A 219 12.21 -13.29 -0.17
CA LYS A 219 12.49 -13.02 1.24
C LYS A 219 11.52 -11.96 1.78
N GLU A 220 11.61 -11.73 3.08
CA GLU A 220 10.92 -10.60 3.72
C GLU A 220 11.27 -9.28 3.02
N SER A 221 10.26 -8.48 2.68
CA SER A 221 10.43 -7.20 2.00
C SER A 221 9.25 -6.26 2.28
N SER A 222 9.51 -4.96 2.22
CA SER A 222 8.50 -3.89 2.17
C SER A 222 9.00 -2.77 1.26
N TRP A 223 8.13 -1.89 0.75
CA TRP A 223 8.61 -0.70 0.03
C TRP A 223 8.98 0.48 0.95
N GLY A 224 8.99 0.27 2.27
CA GLY A 224 9.31 1.26 3.28
C GLY A 224 10.82 1.50 3.44
N LYS A 225 11.16 2.27 4.48
CA LYS A 225 12.56 2.62 4.77
C LYS A 225 13.43 1.37 4.94
N GLY A 226 14.54 1.32 4.21
CA GLY A 226 15.48 0.21 4.25
C GLY A 226 14.98 -1.09 3.61
N GLY A 227 13.79 -1.12 2.99
CA GLY A 227 13.22 -2.33 2.39
C GLY A 227 12.67 -3.34 3.40
N HIS A 228 12.55 -2.96 4.67
CA HIS A 228 12.21 -3.88 5.76
C HIS A 228 11.05 -3.34 6.60
N PHE A 229 10.76 -3.98 7.73
CA PHE A 229 9.62 -3.62 8.58
C PHE A 229 9.92 -2.56 9.64
N GLU A 230 11.10 -1.93 9.63
CA GLU A 230 11.55 -0.98 10.69
C GLU A 230 10.52 0.12 10.98
N VAL A 231 9.88 0.66 9.94
CA VAL A 231 8.86 1.71 10.07
C VAL A 231 7.69 1.28 10.94
N TRP A 232 7.29 0.01 10.90
CA TRP A 232 6.14 -0.51 11.65
C TRP A 232 6.54 -1.35 12.87
N LYS A 233 7.75 -1.89 12.87
CA LYS A 233 8.30 -2.78 13.91
C LYS A 233 9.63 -2.23 14.42
N ASN A 234 9.53 -1.39 15.45
CA ASN A 234 10.68 -0.89 16.21
C ASN A 234 10.32 -0.71 17.70
N PRO A 235 11.31 -0.47 18.57
CA PRO A 235 11.07 -0.34 20.00
C PRO A 235 10.23 0.87 20.43
N GLU A 236 10.22 1.99 19.68
CA GLU A 236 9.53 3.22 20.10
C GLU A 236 8.01 3.05 20.11
N HIS A 237 7.46 2.33 19.14
CA HIS A 237 6.01 2.11 19.03
C HIS A 237 5.62 0.64 18.83
N GLY A 238 6.53 -0.28 19.15
CA GLY A 238 6.26 -1.72 19.17
C GLY A 238 5.21 -2.12 20.21
N TRP A 239 4.86 -1.21 21.14
CA TRP A 239 3.79 -1.38 22.12
C TRP A 239 2.42 -1.61 21.48
N ILE A 240 2.20 -1.23 20.21
CA ILE A 240 0.94 -1.49 19.48
C ILE A 240 0.67 -2.99 19.32
N TRP A 241 1.71 -3.78 19.04
CA TRP A 241 1.54 -5.18 18.65
C TRP A 241 0.94 -6.07 19.75
N PRO A 242 1.34 -5.97 21.03
CA PRO A 242 0.66 -6.69 22.11
C PRO A 242 -0.85 -6.41 22.19
N TYR A 243 -1.29 -5.17 21.96
CA TYR A 243 -2.69 -4.78 22.02
C TYR A 243 -3.50 -5.44 20.90
N ILE A 244 -3.00 -5.36 19.66
CA ILE A 244 -3.61 -6.01 18.50
C ILE A 244 -3.69 -7.53 18.72
N ASN A 245 -2.55 -8.17 19.00
CA ASN A 245 -2.47 -9.62 19.14
C ASN A 245 -3.34 -10.16 20.28
N ASN A 246 -3.46 -9.43 21.40
CA ASN A 246 -4.33 -9.83 22.50
C ASN A 246 -5.81 -9.69 22.12
N SER A 247 -6.18 -8.61 21.44
CA SER A 247 -7.54 -8.36 20.99
C SER A 247 -8.00 -9.42 19.99
N MET A 248 -7.14 -9.82 19.04
CA MET A 248 -7.40 -10.93 18.10
C MET A 248 -7.74 -12.22 18.86
N LYS A 249 -6.88 -12.64 19.80
CA LYS A 249 -7.09 -13.86 20.60
C LYS A 249 -8.38 -13.83 21.41
N GLN A 250 -8.68 -12.70 22.04
CA GLN A 250 -9.90 -12.54 22.82
C GLN A 250 -11.14 -12.59 21.93
N PHE A 251 -11.06 -12.06 20.71
CA PHE A 251 -12.16 -12.14 19.77
C PHE A 251 -12.37 -13.57 19.26
N GLU A 252 -11.30 -14.28 18.92
CA GLU A 252 -11.34 -15.71 18.56
C GLU A 252 -11.98 -16.54 19.69
N GLU A 253 -11.61 -16.29 20.95
CA GLU A 253 -12.19 -16.99 22.10
C GLU A 253 -13.70 -16.74 22.24
N VAL A 254 -14.13 -15.49 22.07
CA VAL A 254 -15.56 -15.13 22.08
C VAL A 254 -16.30 -15.85 20.96
N LEU A 255 -15.80 -15.79 19.72
CA LEU A 255 -16.42 -16.44 18.57
C LEU A 255 -16.45 -17.96 18.68
N SER A 256 -15.49 -18.58 19.39
CA SER A 256 -15.47 -20.03 19.63
C SER A 256 -16.62 -20.53 20.52
N LYS A 257 -17.17 -19.65 21.35
CA LYS A 257 -18.24 -19.96 22.31
C LYS A 257 -19.63 -19.67 21.77
N ILE A 258 -19.74 -18.95 20.65
CA ILE A 258 -21.01 -18.47 20.08
C ILE A 258 -21.25 -19.15 18.74
N LEU A 259 -22.23 -20.06 18.71
CA LEU A 259 -22.56 -20.81 17.48
C LEU A 259 -23.61 -20.08 16.63
N ASN A 260 -24.65 -19.54 17.26
CA ASN A 260 -25.79 -18.91 16.59
C ASN A 260 -26.18 -17.61 17.31
N PRO A 261 -25.48 -16.49 17.04
CA PRO A 261 -25.81 -15.23 17.67
C PRO A 261 -27.19 -14.75 17.23
N ASN A 262 -27.97 -14.18 18.15
CA ASN A 262 -29.17 -13.43 17.77
C ASN A 262 -28.79 -12.07 17.15
N GLN A 263 -29.78 -11.34 16.61
CA GLN A 263 -29.53 -10.07 15.92
C GLN A 263 -28.76 -9.04 16.76
N TRP A 264 -29.01 -8.98 18.07
CA TRP A 264 -28.32 -8.04 18.97
C TRP A 264 -26.85 -8.43 19.18
N GLU A 265 -26.61 -9.71 19.42
CA GLU A 265 -25.26 -10.27 19.59
C GLU A 265 -24.45 -10.12 18.31
N GLU A 266 -25.07 -10.36 17.15
CA GLU A 266 -24.43 -10.23 15.84
C GLU A 266 -24.00 -8.78 15.57
N ARG A 267 -24.81 -7.77 15.93
CA ARG A 267 -24.43 -6.35 15.82
C ARG A 267 -23.18 -6.04 16.64
N ILE A 268 -23.14 -6.49 17.90
CA ILE A 268 -21.96 -6.30 18.77
C ILE A 268 -20.73 -6.97 18.16
N LEU A 269 -20.83 -8.24 17.75
CA LEU A 269 -19.70 -8.98 17.18
C LEU A 269 -19.20 -8.35 15.87
N LYS A 270 -20.11 -7.89 14.99
CA LYS A 270 -19.73 -7.18 13.76
C LYS A 270 -19.04 -5.86 14.07
N GLN A 271 -19.51 -5.10 15.05
CA GLN A 271 -18.83 -3.87 15.45
C GLN A 271 -17.46 -4.16 16.09
N MET A 272 -17.33 -5.23 16.89
CA MET A 272 -16.02 -5.66 17.40
C MET A 272 -15.03 -5.96 16.28
N ALA A 273 -15.48 -6.64 15.23
CA ALA A 273 -14.66 -6.95 14.07
C ALA A 273 -14.18 -5.67 13.35
N ARG A 274 -15.06 -4.65 13.22
CA ARG A 274 -14.69 -3.35 12.65
C ARG A 274 -13.65 -2.62 13.50
N GLU A 275 -13.85 -2.54 14.82
CA GLU A 275 -12.88 -1.91 15.71
C GLU A 275 -11.51 -2.61 15.66
N LEU A 276 -11.51 -3.95 15.56
CA LEU A 276 -10.28 -4.72 15.40
C LEU A 276 -9.57 -4.38 14.08
N LEU A 277 -10.28 -4.40 12.94
CA LEU A 277 -9.71 -4.05 11.63
C LEU A 277 -9.18 -2.60 11.60
N LEU A 278 -9.90 -1.66 12.19
CA LEU A 278 -9.48 -0.26 12.27
C LEU A 278 -8.25 -0.09 13.17
N MET A 279 -8.14 -0.87 14.24
CA MET A 279 -6.96 -0.90 15.11
C MET A 279 -5.73 -1.51 14.43
N GLU A 280 -5.93 -2.42 13.47
CA GLU A 280 -4.87 -3.10 12.69
C GLU A 280 -4.26 -2.23 11.57
N GLY A 281 -4.78 -1.02 11.34
CA GLY A 281 -4.28 -0.11 10.31
C GLY A 281 -2.78 0.19 10.42
N SER A 282 -2.03 -0.03 9.33
CA SER A 282 -0.58 0.24 9.27
C SER A 282 -0.22 1.72 9.37
N ASP A 283 -1.19 2.61 9.12
CA ASP A 283 -1.06 4.06 9.27
C ASP A 283 -0.69 4.48 10.70
N TRP A 284 -1.16 3.77 11.74
CA TRP A 284 -0.87 4.15 13.12
C TRP A 284 0.62 4.06 13.43
N PRO A 285 1.30 2.91 13.24
CA PRO A 285 2.75 2.85 13.37
C PRO A 285 3.47 3.82 12.43
N PHE A 286 3.00 4.00 11.19
CA PHE A 286 3.64 4.90 10.23
C PHE A 286 3.64 6.37 10.69
N LEU A 287 2.51 6.89 11.17
CA LEU A 287 2.37 8.26 11.67
C LEU A 287 3.15 8.48 12.97
N LEU A 288 3.31 7.45 13.80
CA LEU A 288 4.16 7.48 14.99
C LEU A 288 5.65 7.57 14.59
N TYR A 289 6.07 6.78 13.60
CA TYR A 289 7.45 6.76 13.10
C TYR A 289 7.85 8.09 12.42
N THR A 290 7.02 8.57 11.49
CA THR A 290 7.29 9.80 10.71
C THR A 290 7.06 11.09 11.51
N LYS A 291 6.41 10.98 12.67
CA LYS A 291 6.03 12.11 13.56
C LYS A 291 5.13 13.15 12.88
N GLN A 292 4.50 12.83 11.75
CA GLN A 292 3.62 13.74 11.03
C GLN A 292 2.34 14.07 11.83
N ALA A 293 1.78 13.08 12.52
CA ALA A 293 0.57 13.22 13.33
C ALA A 293 0.58 12.29 14.55
N LYS A 294 1.68 12.30 15.31
CA LYS A 294 1.95 11.33 16.40
C LYS A 294 0.81 11.27 17.43
N GLU A 295 0.35 12.42 17.91
CA GLU A 295 -0.73 12.49 18.91
C GLU A 295 -2.06 11.97 18.37
N TYR A 296 -2.37 12.30 17.11
CA TYR A 296 -3.57 11.83 16.43
C TYR A 296 -3.56 10.30 16.28
N ALA A 297 -2.46 9.73 15.79
CA ALA A 297 -2.31 8.29 15.65
C ALA A 297 -2.45 7.56 16.99
N ASN A 298 -1.82 8.11 18.04
CA ASN A 298 -1.92 7.56 19.38
C ASN A 298 -3.37 7.58 19.90
N LYS A 299 -4.06 8.73 19.74
CA LYS A 299 -5.46 8.89 20.16
C LYS A 299 -6.39 7.95 19.39
N ARG A 300 -6.22 7.84 18.08
CA ARG A 300 -7.05 6.97 17.21
C ARG A 300 -6.89 5.51 17.57
N PHE A 301 -5.67 5.02 17.67
CA PHE A 301 -5.39 3.64 18.08
C PHE A 301 -6.05 3.29 19.42
N HIS A 302 -5.85 4.14 20.43
CA HIS A 302 -6.44 3.91 21.75
C HIS A 302 -7.97 4.01 21.74
N SER A 303 -8.56 4.87 20.91
CA SER A 303 -10.02 4.98 20.78
C SER A 303 -10.62 3.68 20.24
N HIS A 304 -10.02 3.10 19.18
CA HIS A 304 -10.46 1.80 18.64
C HIS A 304 -10.29 0.68 19.66
N HIS A 305 -9.14 0.63 20.35
CA HIS A 305 -8.92 -0.36 21.41
C HIS A 305 -9.91 -0.23 22.58
N GLN A 306 -10.27 1.00 23.00
CA GLN A 306 -11.26 1.23 24.05
C GLN A 306 -12.66 0.80 23.62
N ARG A 307 -13.08 1.14 22.40
CA ARG A 307 -14.37 0.69 21.83
C ARG A 307 -14.42 -0.83 21.71
N PHE A 308 -13.36 -1.44 21.18
CA PHE A 308 -13.21 -2.89 21.12
C PHE A 308 -13.36 -3.54 22.50
N ASN A 309 -12.69 -3.03 23.54
CA ASN A 309 -12.79 -3.59 24.89
C ASN A 309 -14.18 -3.43 25.50
N LYS A 310 -14.86 -2.32 25.25
CA LYS A 310 -16.24 -2.11 25.72
C LYS A 310 -17.20 -3.11 25.08
N LEU A 311 -17.06 -3.35 23.78
CA LEU A 311 -17.84 -4.36 23.05
C LEU A 311 -17.48 -5.78 23.49
N LEU A 312 -16.20 -6.07 23.68
CA LEU A 312 -15.71 -7.35 24.22
C LEU A 312 -16.28 -7.64 25.60
N TRP A 313 -16.37 -6.63 26.48
CA TRP A 313 -16.96 -6.81 27.81
C TRP A 313 -18.44 -7.23 27.74
N ALA A 314 -19.20 -6.66 26.81
CA ALA A 314 -20.56 -7.09 26.53
C ALA A 314 -20.60 -8.52 25.94
N ALA A 315 -19.73 -8.82 24.97
CA ALA A 315 -19.69 -10.13 24.32
C ALA A 315 -19.23 -11.29 25.23
N LYS A 316 -18.62 -10.99 26.39
CA LYS A 316 -18.31 -11.99 27.42
C LYS A 316 -19.55 -12.52 28.14
N ASP A 317 -20.67 -11.80 28.13
CA ASP A 317 -21.95 -12.25 28.70
C ASP A 317 -23.11 -11.42 28.11
N PHE A 318 -23.73 -11.93 27.06
CA PHE A 318 -24.85 -11.25 26.39
C PHE A 318 -26.14 -11.20 27.23
N ASN A 319 -26.24 -12.00 28.31
CA ASN A 319 -27.42 -11.97 29.17
C ASN A 319 -27.46 -10.70 30.03
N ASP A 320 -26.28 -10.11 30.31
CA ASP A 320 -26.16 -8.87 31.06
C ASP A 320 -26.32 -7.65 30.14
N LYS A 321 -27.58 -7.26 29.92
CA LYS A 321 -27.95 -6.11 29.09
C LYS A 321 -27.45 -4.76 29.62
N ASN A 322 -26.94 -4.69 30.85
CA ASN A 322 -26.35 -3.46 31.38
C ASN A 322 -24.92 -3.22 30.89
N ARG A 323 -24.29 -4.21 30.23
CA ARG A 323 -22.90 -4.08 29.77
C ARG A 323 -22.74 -3.14 28.59
N ILE A 324 -23.78 -2.99 27.77
CA ILE A 324 -23.79 -2.09 26.63
C ILE A 324 -25.22 -1.62 26.36
N SER A 325 -25.39 -0.30 26.22
CA SER A 325 -26.67 0.27 25.85
C SER A 325 -26.83 0.31 24.33
N ILE A 326 -28.08 0.40 23.86
CA ILE A 326 -28.38 0.56 22.43
C ILE A 326 -27.79 1.86 21.87
N GLU A 327 -27.86 2.94 22.64
CA GLU A 327 -27.37 4.27 22.24
C GLU A 327 -25.86 4.27 22.03
N PHE A 328 -25.11 3.60 22.91
CA PHE A 328 -23.66 3.47 22.74
C PHE A 328 -23.30 2.64 21.50
N LEU A 329 -24.00 1.52 21.26
CA LEU A 329 -23.71 0.69 20.09
C LEU A 329 -24.02 1.45 18.80
N GLU A 330 -25.14 2.17 18.74
CA GLU A 330 -25.53 2.99 17.59
C GLU A 330 -24.57 4.15 17.35
N GLU A 331 -24.05 4.79 18.40
CA GLU A 331 -23.02 5.82 18.30
C GLU A 331 -21.75 5.26 17.64
N VAL A 332 -21.26 4.11 18.13
CA VAL A 332 -20.05 3.47 17.59
C VAL A 332 -20.28 2.99 16.16
N GLU A 333 -21.41 2.36 15.86
CA GLU A 333 -21.79 1.95 14.50
C GLU A 333 -21.92 3.15 13.54
N SER A 334 -22.33 4.33 14.04
CA SER A 334 -22.39 5.56 13.25
C SER A 334 -20.99 6.15 12.97
N ILE A 335 -20.08 6.08 13.94
CA ILE A 335 -18.71 6.62 13.79
C ILE A 335 -17.86 5.69 12.91
N ASP A 336 -17.89 4.40 13.21
CA ASP A 336 -17.03 3.36 12.63
C ASP A 336 -17.88 2.38 11.80
N SER A 337 -18.43 2.89 10.70
CA SER A 337 -19.44 2.23 9.84
C SER A 337 -18.88 1.48 8.63
N CYS A 338 -17.59 1.16 8.59
CA CYS A 338 -16.99 0.43 7.47
C CYS A 338 -17.43 -1.05 7.43
N PHE A 339 -17.34 -1.69 6.26
CA PHE A 339 -17.58 -3.15 6.10
C PHE A 339 -18.96 -3.63 6.61
N GLN A 340 -20.04 -3.11 6.01
CA GLN A 340 -21.41 -3.48 6.39
C GLN A 340 -21.72 -4.98 6.17
N GLU A 341 -21.11 -5.58 5.15
CA GLU A 341 -21.26 -7.00 4.78
C GLU A 341 -20.17 -7.91 5.38
N LEU A 342 -19.55 -7.50 6.49
CA LEU A 342 -18.48 -8.27 7.13
C LEU A 342 -18.95 -9.68 7.53
N ASN A 343 -18.15 -10.69 7.19
CA ASN A 343 -18.35 -12.07 7.60
C ASN A 343 -17.50 -12.41 8.84
N LEU A 344 -18.16 -12.75 9.95
CA LEU A 344 -17.54 -13.12 11.23
C LEU A 344 -16.72 -14.41 11.15
N ASP A 345 -17.00 -15.31 10.20
CA ASP A 345 -16.22 -16.55 10.04
C ASP A 345 -14.75 -16.28 9.68
N ASN A 346 -14.45 -15.13 9.08
CA ASN A 346 -13.08 -14.73 8.78
C ASN A 346 -12.23 -14.43 10.03
N PHE A 347 -12.88 -14.24 11.18
CA PHE A 347 -12.25 -13.91 12.47
C PHE A 347 -12.19 -15.10 13.42
N LYS A 348 -12.77 -16.24 13.04
CA LYS A 348 -12.67 -17.47 13.82
C LYS A 348 -11.26 -18.04 13.71
N GLN A 349 -10.76 -18.62 14.80
CA GLN A 349 -9.51 -19.36 14.79
C GLN A 349 -9.61 -20.48 13.76
N ARG A 350 -8.66 -20.51 12.81
CA ARG A 350 -8.57 -21.60 11.84
C ARG A 350 -7.79 -22.75 12.46
N THR A 351 -8.43 -23.90 12.61
CA THR A 351 -7.77 -25.17 12.87
C THR A 351 -7.13 -25.65 11.57
N TYR A 352 -5.80 -25.76 11.57
CA TYR A 352 -5.00 -26.32 10.48
C TYR A 352 -4.50 -27.71 10.82
#